data_AF-A6HAF0-F1
#
_entry.id   AF-A6HAF0-F1
#
_cell.length_a   1.000
_cell.length_b   1.000
_cell.length_c   1.000
_cell.angle_alpha   90.00
_cell.angle_beta   90.00
_cell.angle_gamma   90.00
#
_symmetry.space_group_name_H-M   'P 1'
#
loop_
_entity.id
_entity.type
_entity.pdbx_description
1 polymer ?
#
loop_
_entity_poly.entity_id
_entity_poly.type
_entity_poly.pdbx_seq_one_letter_code
_entity_poly.pdbx_strand_id
1 'polypeptide(L)'
;MGIMLVYDITNGKSFENISKWLRNIDEHANEDVERMLLGNKCDMDDKRVVPKGKGEQIAREHGIRFFETSAKANINIEKAFLTLAEDILRKTPVKEPNSENVDISSGGGVTGWKSKCC
;
A
#
# COMPACT_ATOMS: atom_id res chain seq x y z
N MET A 1 -1.73 -8.16 -0.63
CA MET A 1 -0.73 -7.53 -1.51
C MET A 1 -1.28 -6.18 -1.96
N GLY A 2 -0.44 -5.16 -2.16
CA GLY A 2 -0.90 -3.83 -2.58
C GLY A 2 -0.15 -3.29 -3.79
N ILE A 3 -0.85 -2.52 -4.63
CA ILE A 3 -0.30 -1.87 -5.81
C ILE A 3 -0.60 -0.37 -5.76
N MET A 4 0.43 0.45 -5.93
CA MET A 4 0.29 1.89 -6.14
C MET A 4 0.51 2.22 -7.61
N LEU A 5 -0.51 2.76 -8.26
CA LEU A 5 -0.41 3.32 -9.60
C LEU A 5 -0.08 4.79 -9.48
N VAL A 6 1.01 5.24 -10.10
CA VAL A 6 1.49 6.62 -9.99
C VAL A 6 1.54 7.26 -11.37
N TYR A 7 0.92 8.42 -11.52
CA TYR A 7 1.09 9.30 -12.67
C TYR A 7 1.65 10.66 -12.24
N ASP A 8 2.10 11.44 -13.20
CA ASP A 8 2.61 12.79 -13.00
C ASP A 8 1.55 13.81 -13.44
N ILE A 9 1.13 14.70 -12.54
CA ILE A 9 0.09 15.70 -12.83
C ILE A 9 0.47 16.69 -13.94
N THR A 10 1.76 16.81 -14.25
CA THR A 10 2.31 17.66 -15.31
C THR A 10 2.45 16.92 -16.65
N ASN A 11 2.16 15.62 -16.71
CA ASN A 11 2.29 14.82 -17.91
C ASN A 11 1.00 14.03 -18.23
N GLY A 12 0.22 14.53 -19.19
CA GLY A 12 -1.03 13.91 -19.63
C GLY A 12 -0.86 12.48 -20.17
N LYS A 13 0.24 12.18 -20.86
CA LYS A 13 0.52 10.83 -21.38
C LYS A 13 0.71 9.82 -20.25
N SER A 14 1.28 10.26 -19.12
CA SER A 14 1.41 9.39 -17.94
C SER A 14 0.04 8.99 -17.36
N PHE A 15 -0.91 9.93 -17.38
CA PHE A 15 -2.28 9.70 -16.95
C PHE A 15 -3.06 8.81 -17.92
N GLU A 16 -2.92 9.00 -19.24
CA GLU A 16 -3.55 8.14 -20.25
C GLU A 16 -3.13 6.67 -20.11
N ASN A 17 -1.90 6.41 -19.65
CA ASN A 17 -1.43 5.05 -19.41
C ASN A 17 -2.06 4.40 -18.17
N ILE A 18 -2.63 5.18 -17.23
CA ILE A 18 -3.25 4.63 -16.00
C ILE A 18 -4.41 3.70 -16.35
N SER A 19 -5.27 4.05 -17.30
CA SER A 19 -6.38 3.19 -17.71
C SER A 19 -5.89 1.84 -18.26
N LYS A 20 -4.76 1.84 -18.98
CA LYS A 20 -4.13 0.59 -19.47
C LYS A 20 -3.57 -0.23 -18.31
N TRP A 21 -2.90 0.42 -17.35
CA TRP A 21 -2.37 -0.26 -16.17
C TRP A 21 -3.47 -0.85 -15.28
N LEU A 22 -4.57 -0.12 -15.07
CA LEU A 22 -5.72 -0.62 -14.32
C LEU A 22 -6.30 -1.87 -14.98
N ARG A 23 -6.51 -1.83 -16.30
CA ARG A 23 -6.97 -2.99 -17.05
C ARG A 23 -6.00 -4.17 -16.95
N ASN A 24 -4.70 -3.94 -17.05
CA ASN A 24 -3.71 -5.01 -16.92
C ASN A 24 -3.75 -5.65 -15.52
N ILE A 25 -3.99 -4.86 -14.48
CA ILE A 25 -4.14 -5.36 -13.11
C ILE A 25 -5.44 -6.16 -13.00
N ASP A 26 -6.55 -5.67 -13.56
CA ASP A 26 -7.83 -6.40 -13.57
C ASP A 26 -7.73 -7.76 -14.29
N GLU A 27 -6.92 -7.86 -15.35
CA GLU A 27 -6.75 -9.09 -16.13
C GLU A 27 -5.79 -10.11 -15.46
N HIS A 28 -4.82 -9.68 -14.65
CA HIS A 28 -3.73 -10.55 -14.19
C HIS A 28 -3.56 -10.64 -12.67
N ALA A 29 -4.17 -9.73 -11.89
CA ALA A 29 -4.03 -9.72 -10.44
C ALA A 29 -5.22 -10.42 -9.76
N ASN A 30 -4.94 -11.07 -8.63
CA ASN A 30 -5.99 -11.64 -7.79
C ASN A 30 -6.93 -10.54 -7.28
N GLU A 31 -8.19 -10.91 -7.00
CA GLU A 31 -9.21 -9.98 -6.46
C GLU A 31 -8.82 -9.39 -5.09
N ASP A 32 -7.96 -10.09 -4.34
CA ASP A 32 -7.47 -9.68 -3.01
C ASP A 32 -6.40 -8.60 -3.03
N VAL A 33 -6.05 -8.06 -4.20
CA VAL A 33 -5.02 -7.02 -4.32
C VAL A 33 -5.62 -5.65 -4.08
N GLU A 34 -5.10 -4.95 -3.07
CA GLU A 34 -5.49 -3.57 -2.78
C GLU A 34 -4.80 -2.59 -3.74
N ARG A 35 -5.54 -1.57 -4.21
CA ARG A 35 -5.09 -0.69 -5.30
C ARG A 35 -5.30 0.76 -4.91
N MET A 36 -4.31 1.58 -5.24
CA MET A 36 -4.36 3.02 -4.97
C MET A 36 -3.78 3.81 -6.14
N LEU A 37 -4.44 4.89 -6.53
CA LEU A 37 -3.99 5.83 -7.55
C LEU A 37 -3.34 7.06 -6.90
N LEU A 38 -2.17 7.43 -7.39
CA LEU A 38 -1.41 8.59 -6.92
C LEU A 38 -1.13 9.57 -8.06
N GLY A 39 -1.60 10.81 -7.91
CA GLY A 39 -1.20 11.93 -8.75
C GLY A 39 0.03 12.61 -8.16
N ASN A 40 1.23 12.22 -8.61
CA ASN A 40 2.50 12.73 -8.09
C ASN A 40 2.88 14.08 -8.70
N LYS A 41 3.83 14.77 -8.05
CA LYS A 41 4.31 16.12 -8.36
C LYS A 41 3.26 17.21 -8.17
N CYS A 42 2.39 17.05 -7.17
CA CYS A 42 1.36 18.04 -6.84
C CYS A 42 1.93 19.40 -6.41
N ASP A 43 3.23 19.49 -6.12
CA ASP A 43 3.96 20.75 -5.91
C ASP A 43 4.10 21.60 -7.18
N MET A 44 3.93 21.02 -8.37
CA MET A 44 4.03 21.71 -9.67
C MET A 44 2.66 22.11 -10.22
N ASP A 45 1.80 22.69 -9.38
CA ASP A 45 0.42 23.05 -9.76
C ASP A 45 0.37 24.03 -10.94
N ASP A 46 1.34 24.96 -11.03
CA ASP A 46 1.47 25.91 -12.15
C ASP A 46 1.68 25.22 -13.51
N LYS A 47 2.17 23.97 -13.51
CA LYS A 47 2.42 23.16 -14.71
C LYS A 47 1.42 22.02 -14.84
N ARG A 48 0.32 22.05 -14.08
CA ARG A 48 -0.69 21.02 -14.09
C ARG A 48 -1.33 20.91 -15.47
N VAL A 49 -1.31 19.69 -16.01
CA VAL A 49 -2.04 19.34 -17.24
C VAL A 49 -3.16 18.34 -16.96
N VAL A 50 -3.09 17.63 -15.83
CA VAL A 50 -4.12 16.71 -15.36
C VAL A 50 -4.88 17.33 -14.19
N PRO A 51 -6.14 17.74 -14.39
CA PRO A 51 -6.98 18.23 -13.30
C PRO A 51 -7.19 17.15 -12.25
N LYS A 52 -7.16 17.54 -10.98
CA LYS A 52 -7.42 16.64 -9.85
C LYS A 52 -8.73 15.86 -10.00
N GLY A 53 -9.77 16.53 -10.50
CA GLY A 53 -11.09 15.92 -10.74
C GLY A 53 -11.07 14.74 -11.71
N LYS A 54 -10.14 14.69 -12.67
CA LYS A 54 -9.97 13.52 -13.56
C LYS A 54 -9.41 12.31 -12.80
N GLY A 55 -8.43 12.54 -11.93
CA GLY A 55 -7.87 11.51 -11.05
C GLY A 55 -8.93 10.95 -10.10
N GLU A 56 -9.71 11.83 -9.47
CA GLU A 56 -10.82 11.44 -8.59
C GLU A 56 -11.92 10.68 -9.35
N GLN A 57 -12.21 11.06 -10.59
CA GLN A 57 -13.19 10.37 -11.43
C GLN A 57 -12.75 8.92 -11.73
N ILE A 58 -11.54 8.72 -12.26
CA ILE A 58 -11.02 7.37 -12.53
C ILE A 58 -11.00 6.53 -11.26
N ALA A 59 -10.60 7.12 -10.14
CA ALA A 59 -10.56 6.42 -8.88
C ALA A 59 -11.95 5.95 -8.42
N ARG A 60 -12.98 6.80 -8.57
CA ARG A 60 -14.37 6.40 -8.29
C ARG A 60 -14.88 5.33 -9.24
N GLU A 61 -14.59 5.44 -10.53
CA GLU A 61 -15.04 4.48 -11.56
C GLU A 61 -14.47 3.08 -11.31
N HIS A 62 -13.23 2.99 -10.84
CA HIS A 62 -12.58 1.71 -10.51
C HIS A 62 -12.70 1.31 -9.04
N GLY A 63 -13.38 2.11 -8.20
CA GLY A 63 -13.53 1.83 -6.77
C GLY A 63 -12.22 1.81 -5.97
N ILE A 64 -11.21 2.57 -6.39
CA ILE A 64 -9.89 2.64 -5.76
C ILE A 64 -9.68 3.97 -5.04
N ARG A 65 -8.74 4.01 -4.08
CA ARG A 65 -8.40 5.28 -3.40
C ARG A 65 -7.55 6.17 -4.29
N PHE A 66 -7.65 7.49 -4.07
CA PHE A 66 -6.85 8.49 -4.76
C PHE A 66 -6.20 9.49 -3.80
N PHE A 67 -4.93 9.79 -4.03
CA PHE A 67 -4.22 10.89 -3.39
C PHE A 67 -3.39 11.67 -4.40
N GLU A 68 -3.28 12.98 -4.20
CA GLU A 68 -2.22 13.75 -4.84
C GLU A 68 -1.01 13.79 -3.91
N THR A 69 0.17 13.50 -4.44
CA THR A 69 1.41 13.40 -3.67
C THR A 69 2.50 14.28 -4.26
N SER A 70 3.45 14.65 -3.43
CA SER A 70 4.72 15.21 -3.89
C SER A 70 5.85 14.50 -3.16
N ALA A 71 6.60 13.69 -3.89
CA ALA A 71 7.83 13.10 -3.37
C ALA A 71 8.87 14.19 -3.03
N LYS A 72 8.86 15.32 -3.75
CA LYS A 72 9.79 16.43 -3.54
C LYS A 72 9.47 17.24 -2.27
N ALA A 73 8.20 17.56 -2.07
CA ALA A 73 7.73 18.37 -0.93
C ALA A 73 7.26 17.51 0.25
N ASN A 74 7.43 16.19 0.17
CA ASN A 74 6.94 15.21 1.15
C ASN A 74 5.44 15.34 1.45
N ILE A 75 4.62 15.61 0.44
CA ILE A 75 3.16 15.79 0.59
C ILE A 75 2.47 14.45 0.38
N ASN A 76 1.66 14.03 1.36
CA ASN A 76 0.81 12.83 1.34
C ASN A 76 1.54 11.50 1.10
N ILE A 77 2.87 11.46 1.15
CA ILE A 77 3.66 10.22 0.95
C ILE A 77 3.35 9.23 2.07
N GLU A 78 3.58 9.63 3.33
CA GLU A 78 3.32 8.77 4.49
C GLU A 78 1.86 8.33 4.56
N LYS A 79 0.93 9.26 4.34
CA LYS A 79 -0.51 8.97 4.33
C LYS A 79 -0.88 7.93 3.28
N ALA A 80 -0.34 8.02 2.06
CA ALA A 80 -0.61 7.06 1.00
C ALA A 80 -0.11 5.65 1.37
N PHE A 81 1.11 5.53 1.89
CA PHE A 81 1.68 4.25 2.31
C PHE A 81 0.94 3.63 3.51
N LEU A 82 0.66 4.42 4.55
CA LEU A 82 -0.07 3.95 5.73
C LEU A 82 -1.49 3.50 5.36
N THR A 83 -2.21 4.29 4.56
CA THR A 83 -3.57 3.94 4.12
C THR A 83 -3.58 2.63 3.34
N LEU A 84 -2.62 2.45 2.42
CA LEU A 84 -2.53 1.20 1.66
C LEU A 84 -2.20 0.01 2.57
N ALA A 85 -1.26 0.18 3.51
CA ALA A 85 -0.89 -0.87 4.46
C ALA A 85 -2.08 -1.28 5.35
N GLU A 86 -2.82 -0.31 5.88
CA GLU A 86 -4.03 -0.55 6.67
C GLU A 86 -5.09 -1.34 5.89
N ASP A 87 -5.32 -0.98 4.62
CA ASP A 87 -6.31 -1.64 3.78
C ASP A 87 -5.91 -3.08 3.45
N ILE A 88 -4.62 -3.34 3.21
CA ILE A 88 -4.08 -4.71 3.04
C ILE A 88 -4.26 -5.53 4.32
N LEU A 89 -3.95 -4.94 5.48
CA LEU A 89 -4.08 -5.62 6.77
C LEU A 89 -5.53 -5.96 7.10
N ARG A 90 -6.48 -5.08 6.80
CA ARG A 90 -7.92 -5.34 6.98
C ARG A 90 -8.44 -6.49 6.13
N LYS A 91 -7.92 -6.67 4.92
CA LYS A 91 -8.28 -7.79 4.03
C LYS A 91 -7.59 -9.10 4.38
N THR A 92 -6.49 -9.06 5.13
CA THR A 92 -5.78 -10.27 5.55
C THR A 92 -6.44 -10.80 6.81
N PRO A 93 -7.01 -12.02 6.83
CA PRO A 93 -7.52 -12.60 8.06
C PRO A 93 -6.37 -12.70 9.07
N VAL A 94 -6.57 -12.13 10.25
CA VAL A 94 -5.62 -12.26 11.36
C VAL A 94 -5.53 -13.75 11.68
N LYS A 95 -4.42 -14.39 11.33
CA LYS A 95 -4.06 -15.65 11.98
C LYS A 95 -3.76 -15.29 13.42
N GLU A 96 -4.70 -15.64 14.31
CA GLU A 96 -4.44 -15.68 15.75
C GLU A 96 -3.05 -16.29 15.97
N PRO A 97 -2.15 -15.64 16.73
CA PRO A 97 -0.89 -16.27 17.08
C PRO A 97 -1.25 -17.55 17.80
N ASN A 98 -0.87 -18.69 17.21
CA ASN A 98 -1.08 -19.99 17.80
C ASN A 98 -0.37 -19.97 19.16
N SER A 99 -1.12 -19.79 20.24
CA SER A 99 -0.61 -19.91 21.59
C SER A 99 -0.34 -21.40 21.81
N GLU A 100 0.79 -21.88 21.30
CA GLU A 100 1.33 -23.17 21.70
C GLU A 100 1.60 -23.05 23.20
N ASN A 101 0.64 -23.55 23.99
CA ASN A 101 0.85 -23.86 25.39
C ASN A 101 2.00 -24.85 25.46
N VAL A 102 3.21 -24.36 25.75
CA VAL A 102 4.32 -25.22 26.13
C VAL A 102 4.03 -25.70 27.55
N ASP A 103 3.43 -26.88 27.64
CA ASP A 103 3.21 -27.59 28.89
C ASP A 103 4.55 -28.14 29.40
N ILE A 104 5.20 -27.39 30.31
CA ILE A 104 6.36 -27.89 31.07
C ILE A 104 5.81 -28.77 32.19
N SER A 105 5.52 -30.02 31.86
CA SER A 105 5.24 -31.04 32.87
C SER A 105 5.74 -32.42 32.44
N SER A 106 7.07 -32.58 32.34
CA SER A 106 7.73 -33.88 32.52
C SER A 106 9.24 -33.68 32.70
N GLY A 107 9.75 -34.09 33.86
CA GLY A 107 11.11 -33.83 34.29
C GLY A 107 12.20 -34.68 33.63
N GLY A 108 13.44 -34.21 33.80
CA GLY A 108 14.65 -35.01 33.64
C GLY A 108 15.84 -34.19 33.13
N GLY A 109 16.82 -33.94 34.00
CA GLY A 109 18.19 -33.64 33.58
C GLY A 109 18.73 -32.27 33.97
N VAL A 110 19.30 -32.19 35.16
CA VAL A 110 20.24 -31.12 35.57
C VAL A 110 21.58 -31.40 34.90
N THR A 111 22.09 -30.50 34.05
CA THR A 111 23.52 -30.15 33.91
C THR A 111 23.66 -28.95 32.95
N GLY A 112 24.24 -27.87 33.43
CA GLY A 112 24.10 -26.54 32.82
C GLY A 112 25.13 -26.11 31.80
N TRP A 113 25.07 -24.82 31.44
CA TRP A 113 26.24 -23.96 31.22
C TRP A 113 25.79 -22.48 31.23
N LYS A 114 26.69 -21.63 31.74
CA LYS A 114 26.69 -20.15 31.85
C LYS A 114 26.24 -19.45 30.54
N SER A 115 25.78 -18.19 30.47
CA SER A 115 26.31 -16.98 31.12
C SER A 115 25.34 -15.80 30.94
N LYS A 116 25.38 -14.92 31.93
CA LYS A 116 24.61 -13.68 32.16
C LYS A 116 24.76 -12.63 31.04
N CYS A 117 23.64 -12.14 30.52
CA CYS A 117 23.56 -10.84 29.83
C CYS A 117 22.75 -9.87 30.70
N CYS A 118 23.29 -8.65 30.82
CA CYS A 118 22.73 -7.51 31.55
C CYS A 118 21.58 -6.85 30.77
#